data_AF-A0ABC8RAP0-F1
#
_entry.id   AF-A0ABC8RAP0-F1
#
_cell.length_a   1.000
_cell.length_b   1.000
_cell.length_c   1.000
_cell.angle_alpha   90.00
_cell.angle_beta   90.00
_cell.angle_gamma   90.00
#
_symmetry.space_group_name_H-M   'P 1'
#
loop_
_entity.id
_entity.type
_entity.pdbx_description
1 polymer ?
#
loop_
_entity_poly.entity_id
_entity_poly.type
_entity_poly.pdbx_seq_one_letter_code
_entity_poly.pdbx_strand_id
1 'polypeptide(L)'
;MWSFNDGETSTSKYTSALEEEVEILRKSVDNLQNKLRVGLEIENHLKKKFCDLEKKRILSEEKVKKWIAGLLHYHSLHRVHIMNLLDEGYLHLKSTINSVEEKIRQIDISGGQNLKSPPVDVKLPESECRDVHINTNADLITKGNVTSLPSTVTVRTGDASTALARALHEKVAALLLLSQQEERHLLDRNVHAALERKMEELQRNLLQVTNEKVKALMELAQLKQEYHLLQKKVCQETKQGKLLTDIGQKRIVADRDGSLINILKKTYMKRWIGTVSNENGAEADQNSQGNITNRRSNYSMDFARMKIENATLKESLESMEHLTSSVRRLRLALLKVKVSVASEDTAAGMFEALDNIVTEAKLVKTALGSFLPVSWSAEADVGSLGERFDEMVDDGGDSSGEKVDFVSAAGFEMVELLILAAQILKDAKTKGGFSNAAV
;
A
#
# COMPACT_ATOMS: atom_id res chain seq x y z
N MET A 1 -92.67 -7.58 -47.19
CA MET A 1 -91.40 -7.88 -47.87
C MET A 1 -90.32 -7.03 -47.21
N TRP A 2 -89.52 -7.60 -46.31
CA TRP A 2 -88.43 -6.88 -45.64
C TRP A 2 -87.13 -7.27 -46.36
N SER A 3 -86.50 -6.31 -47.03
CA SER A 3 -85.27 -6.52 -47.80
C SER A 3 -84.04 -6.36 -46.90
N PHE A 4 -83.26 -7.43 -46.81
CA PHE A 4 -82.02 -7.54 -46.07
C PHE A 4 -80.86 -6.96 -46.91
N ASN A 5 -80.74 -5.63 -46.99
CA ASN A 5 -79.68 -4.97 -47.80
C ASN A 5 -78.67 -4.14 -46.97
N ASP A 6 -78.69 -4.24 -45.64
CA ASP A 6 -77.79 -3.48 -44.74
C ASP A 6 -76.64 -4.34 -44.16
N GLY A 7 -76.50 -5.59 -44.62
CA GLY A 7 -75.52 -6.56 -44.12
C GLY A 7 -74.14 -6.49 -44.77
N GLU A 8 -74.03 -6.04 -46.02
CA GLU A 8 -72.79 -6.10 -46.80
C GLU A 8 -71.72 -5.10 -46.33
N THR A 9 -72.13 -3.88 -45.94
CA THR A 9 -71.24 -2.83 -45.42
C THR A 9 -70.76 -3.08 -44.00
N SER A 10 -71.53 -3.78 -43.18
CA SER A 10 -71.11 -4.17 -41.82
C SER A 10 -70.19 -5.39 -41.84
N THR A 11 -70.46 -6.33 -42.75
CA THR A 11 -69.60 -7.50 -42.96
C THR A 11 -68.25 -7.10 -43.53
N SER A 12 -68.20 -6.16 -44.49
CA SER A 12 -66.93 -5.70 -45.07
C SER A 12 -66.02 -4.98 -44.07
N LYS A 13 -66.60 -4.18 -43.16
CA LYS A 13 -65.85 -3.53 -42.07
C LYS A 13 -65.27 -4.54 -41.09
N TYR A 14 -66.04 -5.56 -40.74
CA TYR A 14 -65.57 -6.64 -39.88
C TYR A 14 -64.44 -7.44 -40.55
N THR A 15 -64.58 -7.77 -41.84
CA THR A 15 -63.51 -8.46 -42.58
C THR A 15 -62.24 -7.61 -42.69
N SER A 16 -62.34 -6.30 -42.95
CA SER A 16 -61.16 -5.42 -42.99
C SER A 16 -60.49 -5.25 -41.62
N ALA A 17 -61.26 -5.16 -40.53
CA ALA A 17 -60.70 -5.13 -39.18
C ALA A 17 -59.97 -6.44 -38.84
N LEU A 18 -60.53 -7.58 -39.24
CA LEU A 18 -59.90 -8.88 -39.04
C LEU A 18 -58.63 -9.04 -39.88
N GLU A 19 -58.62 -8.56 -41.12
CA GLU A 19 -57.41 -8.53 -41.97
C GLU A 19 -56.31 -7.65 -41.37
N GLU A 20 -56.67 -6.49 -40.80
CA GLU A 20 -55.72 -5.61 -40.10
C GLU A 20 -55.14 -6.28 -38.85
N GLU A 21 -55.97 -6.93 -38.03
CA GLU A 21 -55.51 -7.68 -36.86
C GLU A 21 -54.60 -8.85 -37.25
N VAL A 22 -54.92 -9.59 -38.32
CA VAL A 22 -54.08 -10.68 -38.84
C VAL A 22 -52.72 -10.14 -39.30
N GLU A 23 -52.69 -8.98 -39.95
CA GLU A 23 -51.46 -8.36 -40.41
C GLU A 23 -50.61 -7.83 -39.25
N ILE A 24 -51.24 -7.27 -38.21
CA ILE A 24 -50.56 -6.90 -36.95
C ILE A 24 -49.98 -8.14 -36.28
N LEU A 25 -50.76 -9.22 -36.20
CA LEU A 25 -50.32 -10.49 -35.61
C LEU A 25 -49.12 -11.05 -36.39
N ARG A 26 -49.18 -11.05 -37.73
CA ARG A 26 -48.09 -11.50 -38.60
C ARG A 26 -46.80 -10.71 -38.34
N LYS A 27 -46.88 -9.37 -38.30
CA LYS A 27 -45.73 -8.51 -37.97
C LYS A 27 -45.19 -8.79 -36.56
N SER A 28 -46.05 -9.10 -35.60
CA SER A 28 -45.64 -9.45 -34.23
C SER A 28 -44.89 -10.79 -34.18
N VAL A 29 -45.36 -11.79 -34.94
CA VAL A 29 -44.73 -13.11 -35.06
C VAL A 29 -43.37 -12.99 -35.73
N ASP A 30 -43.27 -12.21 -36.81
CA ASP A 30 -42.00 -11.96 -37.51
C ASP A 30 -40.99 -11.27 -36.59
N ASN A 31 -41.43 -10.30 -35.78
CA ASN A 31 -40.60 -9.63 -34.78
C ASN A 31 -40.12 -10.61 -33.69
N LEU A 32 -40.99 -11.48 -33.18
CA LEU A 32 -40.62 -12.51 -32.21
C LEU A 32 -39.63 -13.52 -32.79
N GLN A 33 -39.86 -13.96 -34.02
CA GLN A 33 -38.96 -14.87 -34.72
C GLN A 33 -37.57 -14.25 -34.95
N ASN A 34 -37.52 -12.96 -35.29
CA ASN A 34 -36.26 -12.23 -35.42
C ASN A 34 -35.54 -12.11 -34.07
N LYS A 35 -36.25 -11.74 -33.00
CA LYS A 35 -35.68 -11.70 -31.64
C LYS A 35 -35.15 -13.06 -31.19
N LEU A 36 -35.86 -14.14 -31.49
CA LEU A 36 -35.42 -15.50 -31.17
C LEU A 36 -34.13 -15.86 -31.93
N ARG A 37 -34.05 -15.52 -33.23
CA ARG A 37 -32.85 -15.74 -34.05
C ARG A 37 -31.64 -15.01 -33.48
N VAL A 38 -31.77 -13.71 -33.20
CA VAL A 38 -30.70 -12.90 -32.62
C VAL A 38 -30.33 -13.41 -31.21
N GLY A 39 -31.31 -13.82 -30.42
CA GLY A 39 -31.10 -14.43 -29.11
C GLY A 39 -30.25 -15.71 -29.19
N LEU A 40 -30.51 -16.57 -30.17
CA LEU A 40 -29.74 -17.79 -30.40
C LEU A 40 -28.31 -17.49 -30.85
N GLU A 41 -28.10 -16.48 -31.70
CA GLU A 41 -26.76 -16.04 -32.12
C GLU A 41 -25.93 -15.53 -30.94
N ILE A 42 -26.57 -14.76 -30.04
CA ILE A 42 -25.94 -14.27 -28.81
C ILE A 42 -25.59 -15.46 -27.90
N GLU A 43 -26.52 -16.38 -27.66
CA GLU A 43 -26.29 -17.57 -26.83
C GLU A 43 -25.11 -18.39 -27.37
N ASN A 44 -25.07 -18.63 -28.68
CA ASN A 44 -24.01 -19.40 -29.31
C ASN A 44 -22.64 -18.69 -29.18
N HIS A 45 -22.61 -17.36 -29.35
CA HIS A 45 -21.39 -16.57 -29.13
C HIS A 45 -20.90 -16.68 -27.68
N LEU A 46 -21.81 -16.53 -26.72
CA LEU A 46 -21.49 -16.62 -25.29
C LEU A 46 -20.99 -18.02 -24.93
N LYS A 47 -21.64 -19.06 -25.44
CA LYS A 47 -21.22 -20.46 -25.22
C LYS A 47 -19.82 -20.71 -25.76
N LYS A 48 -19.50 -20.22 -26.96
CA LYS A 48 -18.15 -20.32 -27.54
C LYS A 48 -17.12 -19.59 -26.67
N LYS A 49 -17.41 -18.35 -26.27
CA LYS A 49 -16.52 -17.56 -25.40
C LYS A 49 -16.30 -18.23 -24.05
N PHE A 50 -17.35 -18.80 -23.46
CA PHE A 50 -17.26 -19.53 -22.21
C PHE A 50 -16.35 -20.76 -22.35
N CYS A 51 -16.54 -21.57 -23.39
CA CYS A 51 -15.67 -22.73 -23.65
C CYS A 51 -14.20 -22.32 -23.86
N ASP A 52 -13.93 -21.21 -24.56
CA ASP A 52 -12.57 -20.71 -24.77
C ASP A 52 -11.92 -20.24 -23.46
N LEU A 53 -12.68 -19.55 -22.61
CA LEU A 53 -12.22 -19.11 -21.29
C LEU A 53 -11.99 -20.28 -20.35
N GLU A 54 -12.85 -21.29 -20.37
CA GLU A 54 -12.69 -22.51 -19.57
C GLU A 54 -11.42 -23.28 -19.94
N LYS A 55 -11.14 -23.44 -21.24
CA LYS A 55 -9.87 -24.04 -21.70
C LYS A 55 -8.65 -23.25 -21.23
N LYS A 56 -8.70 -21.92 -21.32
CA LYS A 56 -7.62 -21.04 -20.83
C LYS A 56 -7.42 -21.17 -19.32
N ARG A 57 -8.52 -21.24 -18.55
CA ARG A 57 -8.49 -21.46 -17.10
C ARG A 57 -7.75 -22.74 -16.77
N ILE A 58 -8.17 -23.87 -17.36
CA ILE A 58 -7.57 -25.19 -17.13
C ILE A 58 -6.06 -25.17 -17.45
N LEU A 59 -5.67 -24.64 -18.61
CA LEU A 59 -4.26 -24.53 -19.01
C LEU A 59 -3.44 -23.66 -18.05
N SER A 60 -4.01 -22.57 -17.54
CA SER A 60 -3.33 -21.70 -16.57
C SER A 60 -3.18 -22.39 -15.21
N GLU A 61 -4.19 -23.13 -14.78
CA GLU A 61 -4.19 -23.89 -13.52
C GLU A 61 -3.13 -25.00 -13.54
N GLU A 62 -3.01 -25.74 -14.64
CA GLU A 62 -1.96 -26.75 -14.81
C GLU A 62 -0.56 -26.15 -14.73
N LYS A 63 -0.35 -24.98 -15.35
CA LYS A 63 0.93 -24.26 -15.26
C LYS A 63 1.22 -23.86 -13.82
N VAL A 64 0.26 -23.24 -13.12
CA VAL A 64 0.42 -22.83 -11.72
C VAL A 64 0.74 -24.04 -10.84
N LYS A 65 0.03 -25.15 -11.02
CA LYS A 65 0.29 -26.40 -10.29
C LYS A 65 1.70 -26.93 -10.54
N LYS A 66 2.18 -26.90 -11.79
CA LYS A 66 3.56 -27.28 -12.14
C LYS A 66 4.60 -26.36 -11.49
N TRP A 67 4.37 -25.05 -11.50
CA TRP A 67 5.24 -24.07 -10.84
C TRP A 67 5.29 -24.27 -9.32
N ILE A 68 4.13 -24.47 -8.67
CA ILE A 68 4.05 -24.77 -7.23
C ILE A 68 4.79 -26.06 -6.90
N ALA A 69 4.60 -27.12 -7.68
CA ALA A 69 5.31 -28.38 -7.48
C ALA A 69 6.83 -28.20 -7.62
N GLY A 70 7.28 -27.42 -8.61
CA GLY A 70 8.70 -27.09 -8.78
C GLY A 70 9.27 -26.30 -7.60
N LEU A 71 8.53 -25.30 -7.11
CA LEU A 71 8.93 -24.50 -5.95
C LEU A 71 9.01 -25.35 -4.68
N LEU A 72 8.03 -26.21 -4.44
CA LEU A 72 8.03 -27.14 -3.30
C LEU A 72 9.21 -28.11 -3.35
N HIS A 73 9.53 -28.63 -4.54
CA HIS A 73 10.69 -29.49 -4.74
C HIS A 73 12.00 -28.75 -4.44
N TYR A 74 12.16 -27.54 -4.96
CA TYR A 74 13.33 -26.70 -4.71
C TYR A 74 13.46 -26.37 -3.22
N HIS A 75 12.37 -25.96 -2.57
CA HIS A 75 12.35 -25.69 -1.13
C HIS A 75 12.73 -26.93 -0.31
N SER A 76 12.21 -28.12 -0.68
CA SER A 76 12.57 -29.37 -0.01
C SER A 76 14.06 -29.69 -0.17
N LEU A 77 14.62 -29.47 -1.36
CA LEU A 77 16.04 -29.70 -1.63
C LEU A 77 16.92 -28.78 -0.78
N HIS A 78 16.61 -27.48 -0.74
CA HIS A 78 17.32 -26.50 0.08
C HIS A 78 17.21 -26.78 1.56
N ARG A 79 16.02 -27.15 2.04
CA ARG A 79 15.81 -27.52 3.45
C ARG A 79 16.71 -28.67 3.87
N VAL A 80 16.81 -29.71 3.03
CA VAL A 80 17.68 -30.87 3.31
C VAL A 80 19.15 -30.44 3.26
N HIS A 81 19.56 -29.65 2.27
CA HIS A 81 20.94 -29.17 2.16
C HIS A 81 21.37 -28.33 3.37
N ILE A 82 20.53 -27.38 3.80
CA ILE A 82 20.76 -26.54 4.98
C ILE A 82 20.84 -27.39 6.24
N MET A 83 19.94 -28.38 6.39
CA MET A 83 19.97 -29.28 7.54
C MET A 83 21.28 -30.07 7.61
N ASN A 84 21.71 -30.65 6.49
CA ASN A 84 22.96 -31.41 6.43
C ASN A 84 24.18 -30.53 6.78
N LEU A 85 24.22 -29.28 6.31
CA LEU A 85 25.30 -28.34 6.62
C LEU A 85 25.33 -27.98 8.11
N LEU A 86 24.15 -27.77 8.71
CA LEU A 86 24.02 -27.52 10.16
C LEU A 86 24.47 -28.73 10.98
N ASP A 87 24.07 -29.94 10.59
CA ASP A 87 24.47 -31.18 11.25
C ASP A 87 25.99 -31.41 11.15
N GLU A 88 26.59 -31.17 9.98
CA GLU A 88 28.05 -31.24 9.79
C GLU A 88 28.79 -30.22 10.67
N GLY A 89 28.31 -28.96 10.69
CA GLY A 89 28.85 -27.92 11.57
C GLY A 89 28.72 -28.27 13.05
N TYR A 90 27.59 -28.85 13.46
CA TYR A 90 27.37 -29.34 14.82
C TYR A 90 28.33 -30.48 15.17
N LEU A 91 28.52 -31.45 14.29
CA LEU A 91 29.47 -32.55 14.49
C LEU A 91 30.91 -32.05 14.59
N HIS A 92 31.30 -31.08 13.77
CA HIS A 92 32.61 -30.43 13.84
C HIS A 92 32.83 -29.73 15.18
N LEU A 93 31.85 -28.93 15.62
CA LEU A 93 31.92 -28.24 16.91
C LEU A 93 31.95 -29.22 18.09
N LYS A 94 31.17 -30.29 18.02
CA LYS A 94 31.17 -31.35 19.03
C LYS A 94 32.54 -32.04 19.11
N SER A 95 33.16 -32.31 17.96
CA SER A 95 34.50 -32.89 17.91
C SER A 95 35.56 -31.96 18.48
N THR A 96 35.51 -30.66 18.18
CA THR A 96 36.46 -29.68 18.74
C THR A 96 36.26 -29.50 20.23
N ILE A 97 35.02 -29.45 20.72
CA ILE A 97 34.71 -29.43 22.16
C ILE A 97 35.29 -30.67 22.85
N ASN A 98 35.03 -31.87 22.33
CA ASN A 98 35.58 -33.11 22.91
C ASN A 98 37.11 -33.10 22.93
N SER A 99 37.75 -32.58 21.86
CA SER A 99 39.21 -32.43 21.83
C SER A 99 39.72 -31.42 22.85
N VAL A 100 39.00 -30.32 23.10
CA VAL A 100 39.35 -29.34 24.13
C VAL A 100 39.16 -29.92 25.52
N GLU A 101 38.06 -30.62 25.78
CA GLU A 101 37.81 -31.29 27.06
C GLU A 101 38.90 -32.32 27.36
N GLU A 102 39.31 -33.12 26.37
CA GLU A 102 40.41 -34.06 26.51
C GLU A 102 41.75 -33.36 26.81
N LYS A 103 42.00 -32.20 26.18
CA LYS A 103 43.18 -31.38 26.48
C LYS A 103 43.13 -30.80 27.90
N ILE A 104 41.96 -30.36 28.37
CA ILE A 104 41.77 -29.90 29.75
C ILE A 104 42.03 -31.05 30.73
N ARG A 105 41.47 -32.25 30.48
CA ARG A 105 41.76 -33.45 31.29
C ARG A 105 43.26 -33.79 31.32
N GLN A 106 43.95 -33.69 30.17
CA GLN A 106 45.41 -33.87 30.10
C GLN A 106 46.16 -32.82 30.92
N ILE A 107 45.72 -31.56 30.90
CA ILE A 107 46.30 -30.48 31.71
C ILE A 107 46.07 -30.74 33.21
N ASP A 108 44.88 -31.16 33.62
CA ASP A 108 44.57 -31.47 35.02
C ASP A 108 45.42 -32.64 35.56
N ILE A 109 45.62 -33.67 34.74
CA ILE A 109 46.48 -34.83 35.07
C ILE A 109 47.96 -34.40 35.12
N SER A 110 48.41 -33.54 34.19
CA SER A 110 49.75 -32.95 34.16
C SER A 110 50.00 -31.99 35.34
N GLY A 111 48.99 -31.23 35.76
CA GLY A 111 49.04 -30.31 36.89
C GLY A 111 49.20 -31.03 38.23
N GLY A 112 48.60 -32.22 38.38
CA GLY A 112 48.78 -33.08 39.55
C GLY A 112 50.16 -33.73 39.66
N GLN A 113 50.91 -33.89 38.56
CA GLN A 113 52.23 -34.52 38.56
C GLN A 113 53.42 -33.54 38.69
N ASN A 114 53.19 -32.23 38.62
CA ASN A 114 54.25 -31.22 38.70
C ASN A 114 54.41 -30.56 40.09
N LEU A 115 53.89 -31.17 41.15
CA LEU A 115 54.19 -30.79 42.55
C LEU A 115 55.46 -31.49 43.06
N LYS A 116 56.61 -31.13 42.49
CA LYS A 116 57.91 -31.27 43.15
C LYS A 116 58.83 -30.17 42.63
N SER A 117 59.09 -29.17 43.46
CA SER A 117 60.15 -28.19 43.23
C SER A 117 61.53 -28.88 43.27
N PRO A 118 62.55 -28.28 42.64
CA PRO A 118 63.49 -27.46 43.42
C PRO A 118 63.88 -26.13 42.77
N PRO A 119 64.51 -25.21 43.53
CA PRO A 119 64.55 -23.78 43.26
C PRO A 119 65.85 -23.36 42.56
N VAL A 120 65.79 -22.46 41.58
CA VAL A 120 66.95 -21.59 41.29
C VAL A 120 66.47 -20.23 40.76
N ASP A 121 66.91 -19.23 41.51
CA ASP A 121 66.95 -17.79 41.31
C ASP A 121 67.60 -17.38 39.96
N VAL A 122 66.86 -16.71 39.05
CA VAL A 122 67.46 -15.88 37.98
C VAL A 122 66.55 -14.70 37.63
N LYS A 123 67.09 -13.52 37.94
CA LYS A 123 66.71 -12.14 37.57
C LYS A 123 65.90 -11.96 36.28
N LEU A 124 64.78 -11.26 36.39
CA LEU A 124 64.14 -10.49 35.32
C LEU A 124 64.93 -9.20 35.04
N PRO A 125 64.95 -8.75 33.77
CA PRO A 125 64.77 -7.33 33.50
C PRO A 125 63.50 -7.09 32.69
N GLU A 126 62.74 -6.11 33.15
CA GLU A 126 61.61 -5.49 32.49
C GLU A 126 62.03 -4.96 31.11
N SER A 127 61.24 -5.25 30.07
CA SER A 127 61.33 -4.58 28.77
C SER A 127 59.91 -4.39 28.22
N GLU A 128 59.24 -3.41 28.80
CA GLU A 128 58.51 -2.34 28.11
C GLU A 128 57.99 -2.68 26.70
N CYS A 129 56.68 -2.93 26.61
CA CYS A 129 55.92 -2.95 25.37
C CYS A 129 56.04 -1.59 24.67
N ARG A 130 56.82 -1.50 23.59
CA ARG A 130 56.78 -0.33 22.71
C ARG A 130 55.80 -0.53 21.56
N ASP A 131 54.84 0.37 21.56
CA ASP A 131 53.83 0.69 20.57
C ASP A 131 54.46 1.04 19.21
N VAL A 132 54.04 0.35 18.14
CA VAL A 132 54.55 0.58 16.78
C VAL A 132 53.60 1.53 16.08
N HIS A 133 53.87 2.82 16.21
CA HIS A 133 53.27 3.84 15.36
C HIS A 133 53.77 3.70 13.91
N ILE A 134 52.81 3.61 13.01
CA ILE A 134 52.95 3.78 11.56
C ILE A 134 53.45 5.21 11.30
N ASN A 135 54.64 5.36 10.70
CA ASN A 135 54.91 6.55 9.91
C ASN A 135 55.69 6.24 8.63
N THR A 136 54.96 6.48 7.56
CA THR A 136 55.31 6.73 6.16
C THR A 136 56.54 7.65 6.01
N ASN A 137 57.58 7.22 5.29
CA ASN A 137 58.03 7.85 4.02
C ASN A 137 59.44 7.44 3.57
N ALA A 138 59.46 6.98 2.32
CA ALA A 138 60.40 7.21 1.22
C ALA A 138 61.91 7.48 1.46
N ASP A 139 62.67 6.63 0.77
CA ASP A 139 63.79 6.92 -0.14
C ASP A 139 65.26 6.75 0.29
N LEU A 140 65.98 6.20 -0.69
CA LEU A 140 67.42 6.06 -0.90
C LEU A 140 68.16 4.92 -0.15
N ILE A 141 68.41 3.82 -0.88
CA ILE A 141 69.65 3.06 -0.72
C ILE A 141 70.45 3.10 -2.03
N THR A 142 71.49 3.92 -1.96
CA THR A 142 72.75 3.88 -2.68
C THR A 142 73.39 2.49 -2.59
N LYS A 143 73.83 1.93 -3.72
CA LYS A 143 74.99 1.03 -3.72
C LYS A 143 75.75 1.09 -5.04
N GLY A 144 76.87 1.80 -5.01
CA GLY A 144 77.90 1.70 -6.04
C GLY A 144 78.61 0.35 -5.96
N ASN A 145 78.86 -0.27 -7.12
CA ASN A 145 80.17 -0.22 -7.76
C ASN A 145 80.11 -0.90 -9.13
N VAL A 146 80.62 -0.21 -10.14
CA VAL A 146 80.84 -0.67 -11.50
C VAL A 146 82.16 -1.43 -11.57
N THR A 147 82.20 -2.61 -12.19
CA THR A 147 83.35 -3.10 -12.98
C THR A 147 82.89 -4.24 -13.92
N SER A 148 82.88 -3.91 -15.22
CA SER A 148 83.06 -4.70 -16.45
C SER A 148 82.35 -6.07 -16.69
N LEU A 149 81.52 -6.05 -17.73
CA LEU A 149 80.94 -7.11 -18.59
C LEU A 149 81.98 -8.11 -19.17
N PRO A 150 81.62 -9.17 -19.95
CA PRO A 150 80.42 -10.02 -20.03
C PRO A 150 80.73 -11.52 -19.84
N SER A 151 79.78 -12.36 -19.39
CA SER A 151 79.73 -13.74 -19.90
C SER A 151 78.40 -14.45 -19.61
N THR A 152 77.89 -15.10 -20.65
CA THR A 152 77.02 -16.28 -20.65
C THR A 152 75.58 -16.17 -20.11
N VAL A 153 74.68 -15.84 -21.05
CA VAL A 153 73.45 -16.60 -21.38
C VAL A 153 72.68 -17.17 -20.19
N THR A 154 71.77 -16.37 -19.64
CA THR A 154 70.51 -16.81 -18.99
C THR A 154 69.35 -15.94 -19.47
N VAL A 155 69.27 -15.69 -20.77
CA VAL A 155 68.19 -14.89 -21.37
C VAL A 155 67.15 -15.85 -21.94
N ARG A 156 65.96 -15.95 -21.30
CA ARG A 156 64.64 -15.74 -21.94
C ARG A 156 63.39 -16.08 -21.11
N THR A 157 63.51 -16.65 -19.91
CA THR A 157 62.32 -17.19 -19.22
C THR A 157 61.60 -16.19 -18.31
N GLY A 158 62.30 -15.16 -17.80
CA GLY A 158 61.71 -14.13 -16.93
C GLY A 158 60.75 -13.18 -17.65
N ASP A 159 61.12 -12.72 -18.85
CA ASP A 159 60.32 -11.79 -19.66
C ASP A 159 59.03 -12.44 -20.18
N ALA A 160 59.07 -13.75 -20.48
CA ALA A 160 57.89 -14.49 -20.91
C ALA A 160 56.85 -14.66 -19.78
N SER A 161 57.30 -14.94 -18.55
CA SER A 161 56.39 -15.09 -17.41
C SER A 161 55.77 -13.76 -16.96
N THR A 162 56.54 -12.67 -17.01
CA THR A 162 56.05 -11.33 -16.68
C THR A 162 55.15 -10.76 -17.77
N ALA A 163 55.42 -11.06 -19.05
CA ALA A 163 54.51 -10.78 -20.15
C ALA A 163 53.19 -11.56 -20.04
N LEU A 164 53.25 -12.84 -19.65
CA LEU A 164 52.07 -13.68 -19.41
C LEU A 164 51.23 -13.16 -18.24
N ALA A 165 51.87 -12.80 -17.12
CA ALA A 165 51.18 -12.23 -15.96
C ALA A 165 50.48 -10.90 -16.31
N ARG A 166 51.15 -10.04 -17.10
CA ARG A 166 50.56 -8.80 -17.62
C ARG A 166 49.39 -9.07 -18.55
N ALA A 167 49.51 -10.00 -19.50
CA ALA A 167 48.44 -10.38 -20.41
C ALA A 167 47.23 -10.99 -19.67
N LEU A 168 47.45 -11.79 -18.63
CA LEU A 168 46.39 -12.30 -17.78
C LEU A 168 45.70 -11.18 -17.00
N HIS A 169 46.47 -10.23 -16.46
CA HIS A 169 45.91 -9.09 -15.75
C HIS A 169 45.07 -8.20 -16.68
N GLU A 170 45.56 -7.92 -17.88
CA GLU A 170 44.83 -7.18 -18.93
C GLU A 170 43.57 -7.92 -19.37
N LYS A 171 43.61 -9.25 -19.51
CA LYS A 171 42.42 -10.06 -19.84
C LYS A 171 41.38 -10.01 -18.72
N VAL A 172 41.80 -10.09 -17.45
CA VAL A 172 40.90 -9.96 -16.30
C VAL A 172 40.28 -8.56 -16.24
N ALA A 173 41.08 -7.51 -16.47
CA ALA A 173 40.59 -6.14 -16.54
C ALA A 173 39.59 -5.95 -17.69
N ALA A 174 39.87 -6.52 -18.86
CA ALA A 174 38.97 -6.48 -20.01
C ALA A 174 37.65 -7.24 -19.75
N LEU A 175 37.71 -8.40 -19.10
CA LEU A 175 36.51 -9.18 -18.72
C LEU A 175 35.67 -8.47 -17.65
N LEU A 176 36.29 -7.79 -16.69
CA LEU A 176 35.58 -6.96 -15.71
C LEU A 176 34.85 -5.79 -16.37
N LEU A 177 35.50 -5.10 -17.32
CA LEU A 177 34.87 -4.03 -18.10
C LEU A 177 33.70 -4.54 -18.94
N LEU A 178 33.87 -5.70 -19.61
CA LEU A 178 32.80 -6.35 -20.37
C LEU A 178 31.62 -6.75 -19.48
N SER A 179 31.87 -7.35 -18.32
CA SER A 179 30.84 -7.71 -17.34
C SER A 179 30.06 -6.48 -16.87
N GLN A 180 30.76 -5.38 -16.57
CA GLN A 180 30.11 -4.15 -16.13
C GLN A 180 29.31 -3.48 -17.25
N GLN A 181 29.76 -3.60 -18.49
CA GLN A 181 29.03 -3.13 -19.65
C GLN A 181 27.77 -3.97 -19.91
N GLU A 182 27.85 -5.29 -19.82
CA GLU A 182 26.68 -6.18 -19.92
C GLU A 182 25.64 -5.88 -18.85
N GLU A 183 26.07 -5.63 -17.60
CA GLU A 183 25.18 -5.22 -16.51
C GLU A 183 24.48 -3.89 -16.81
N ARG A 184 25.19 -2.88 -17.31
CA ARG A 184 24.57 -1.61 -17.75
C ARG A 184 23.56 -1.81 -18.87
N HIS A 185 23.90 -2.61 -19.89
CA HIS A 185 22.99 -2.90 -20.99
C HIS A 185 21.74 -3.64 -20.52
N LEU A 186 21.86 -4.57 -19.57
CA LEU A 186 20.72 -5.25 -18.98
C LEU A 186 19.84 -4.27 -18.18
N LEU A 187 20.45 -3.41 -17.37
CA LEU A 187 19.76 -2.38 -16.60
C LEU A 187 19.02 -1.40 -17.52
N ASP A 188 19.67 -0.88 -18.55
CA ASP A 188 19.07 0.03 -19.53
C ASP A 188 17.88 -0.62 -20.24
N ARG A 189 17.98 -1.89 -20.64
CA ARG A 189 16.86 -2.63 -21.24
C ARG A 189 15.70 -2.79 -20.26
N ASN A 190 15.97 -3.09 -19.00
CA ASN A 190 14.94 -3.24 -17.98
C ASN A 190 14.24 -1.90 -17.68
N VAL A 191 15.01 -0.82 -17.58
CA VAL A 191 14.48 0.54 -17.40
C VAL A 191 13.65 0.95 -18.60
N HIS A 192 14.13 0.71 -19.82
CA HIS A 192 13.38 1.00 -21.04
C HIS A 192 12.05 0.24 -21.10
N ALA A 193 12.07 -1.08 -20.82
CA ALA A 193 10.86 -1.90 -20.79
C ALA A 193 9.87 -1.50 -19.67
N ALA A 194 10.36 -0.98 -18.54
CA ALA A 194 9.51 -0.45 -17.48
C ALA A 194 8.86 0.89 -17.88
N LEU A 195 9.63 1.78 -18.51
CA LEU A 195 9.13 3.05 -19.03
C LEU A 195 8.10 2.84 -20.14
N GLU A 196 8.35 1.93 -21.07
CA GLU A 196 7.41 1.59 -22.15
C GLU A 196 6.09 1.06 -21.59
N ARG A 197 6.12 0.14 -20.61
CA ARG A 197 4.92 -0.32 -19.91
C ARG A 197 4.15 0.81 -19.23
N LYS A 198 4.85 1.75 -18.59
CA LYS A 198 4.24 2.92 -17.95
C LYS A 198 3.62 3.87 -18.96
N MET A 199 4.25 4.06 -20.11
CA MET A 199 3.71 4.84 -21.22
C MET A 199 2.41 4.23 -21.74
N GLU A 200 2.39 2.92 -22.00
CA GLU A 200 1.17 2.23 -22.44
C GLU A 200 0.05 2.28 -21.39
N GLU A 201 0.39 2.13 -20.11
CA GLU A 201 -0.58 2.24 -19.00
C GLU A 201 -1.20 3.63 -18.94
N LEU A 202 -0.39 4.69 -19.03
CA LEU A 202 -0.88 6.06 -19.09
C LEU A 202 -1.76 6.31 -20.32
N GLN A 203 -1.39 5.76 -21.48
CA GLN A 203 -2.18 5.88 -22.70
C GLN A 203 -3.54 5.19 -22.57
N ARG A 204 -3.60 3.99 -21.95
CA ARG A 204 -4.87 3.30 -21.64
C ARG A 204 -5.71 4.09 -20.65
N ASN A 205 -5.11 4.60 -19.58
CA ASN A 205 -5.80 5.40 -18.57
C ASN A 205 -6.39 6.67 -19.17
N LEU A 206 -5.64 7.37 -20.02
CA LEU A 206 -6.13 8.56 -20.73
C LEU A 206 -7.33 8.23 -21.62
N LEU A 207 -7.26 7.13 -22.37
CA LEU A 207 -8.37 6.67 -23.21
C LEU A 207 -9.61 6.33 -22.35
N GLN A 208 -9.42 5.64 -21.24
CA GLN A 208 -10.50 5.29 -20.32
C GLN A 208 -11.16 6.52 -19.70
N VAL A 209 -10.38 7.43 -19.11
CA VAL A 209 -10.87 8.68 -18.50
C VAL A 209 -11.59 9.53 -19.54
N THR A 210 -11.09 9.58 -20.78
CA THR A 210 -11.75 10.30 -21.88
C THR A 210 -13.10 9.66 -22.21
N ASN A 211 -13.16 8.32 -22.32
CA ASN A 211 -14.41 7.61 -22.59
C ASN A 211 -15.43 7.78 -21.45
N GLU A 212 -15.00 7.70 -20.20
CA GLU A 212 -15.85 7.92 -19.03
C GLU A 212 -16.37 9.36 -18.98
N LYS A 213 -15.51 10.36 -19.27
CA LYS A 213 -15.93 11.76 -19.38
C LYS A 213 -16.94 11.97 -20.50
N VAL A 214 -16.73 11.39 -21.68
CA VAL A 214 -17.68 11.46 -22.80
C VAL A 214 -19.01 10.82 -22.41
N LYS A 215 -18.98 9.67 -21.73
CA LYS A 215 -20.19 8.99 -21.24
C LYS A 215 -20.95 9.86 -20.24
N ALA A 216 -20.25 10.45 -19.26
CA ALA A 216 -20.86 11.35 -18.28
C ALA A 216 -21.46 12.60 -18.94
N LEU A 217 -20.78 13.18 -19.94
CA LEU A 217 -21.32 14.29 -20.72
C LEU A 217 -22.56 13.89 -21.53
N MET A 218 -22.60 12.68 -22.06
CA MET A 218 -23.76 12.14 -22.79
C MET A 218 -24.95 11.93 -21.84
N GLU A 219 -24.73 11.36 -20.66
CA GLU A 219 -25.76 11.21 -19.62
C GLU A 219 -26.26 12.57 -19.12
N LEU A 220 -25.37 13.55 -18.95
CA LEU A 220 -25.73 14.93 -18.60
C LEU A 220 -26.59 15.59 -19.69
N ALA A 221 -26.24 15.40 -20.96
CA ALA A 221 -27.02 15.91 -22.08
C ALA A 221 -28.42 15.28 -22.12
N GLN A 222 -28.52 13.96 -21.89
CA GLN A 222 -29.79 13.25 -21.80
C GLN A 222 -30.65 13.75 -20.63
N LEU A 223 -30.05 13.90 -19.44
CA LEU A 223 -30.75 14.41 -18.27
C LEU A 223 -31.27 15.85 -18.48
N LYS A 224 -30.48 16.69 -19.16
CA LYS A 224 -30.90 18.04 -19.53
C LYS A 224 -32.09 18.03 -20.51
N GLN A 225 -32.11 17.10 -21.46
CA GLN A 225 -33.23 16.91 -22.38
C GLN A 225 -34.49 16.45 -21.64
N GLU A 226 -34.37 15.49 -20.71
CA GLU A 226 -35.47 15.03 -19.87
C GLU A 226 -36.00 16.15 -18.98
N TYR A 227 -35.12 16.95 -18.38
CA TYR A 227 -35.50 18.13 -17.60
C TYR A 227 -36.29 19.15 -18.44
N HIS A 228 -35.83 19.47 -19.65
CA HIS A 228 -36.57 20.36 -20.55
C HIS A 228 -37.93 19.78 -20.96
N LEU A 229 -38.01 18.46 -21.17
CA LEU A 229 -39.27 17.78 -21.48
C LEU A 229 -40.24 17.81 -20.29
N LEU A 230 -39.74 17.59 -19.07
CA LEU A 230 -40.51 17.66 -17.84
C LEU A 230 -40.99 19.10 -17.57
N GLN A 231 -40.12 20.10 -17.77
CA GLN A 231 -40.45 21.51 -17.69
C GLN A 231 -41.57 21.89 -18.67
N LYS A 232 -41.49 21.40 -19.92
CA LYS A 232 -42.54 21.61 -20.94
C LYS A 232 -43.87 20.96 -20.55
N LYS A 233 -43.85 19.75 -19.97
CA LYS A 233 -45.05 19.08 -19.44
C LYS A 233 -45.67 19.83 -18.27
N VAL A 234 -44.86 20.27 -17.29
CA VAL A 234 -45.36 21.08 -16.15
C VAL A 234 -45.93 22.43 -16.64
N CYS A 235 -45.33 23.06 -17.65
CA CYS A 235 -45.88 24.26 -18.28
C CYS A 235 -47.16 24.00 -19.10
N GLN A 236 -47.44 22.77 -19.52
CA GLN A 236 -48.68 22.38 -20.19
C GLN A 236 -49.77 21.99 -19.17
N GLU A 237 -49.41 21.24 -18.12
CA GLU A 237 -50.29 20.89 -17.00
C GLU A 237 -50.75 22.12 -16.23
N THR A 238 -49.91 23.14 -16.08
CA THR A 238 -50.32 24.44 -15.49
C THR A 238 -51.27 25.22 -16.41
N LYS A 239 -51.21 25.05 -17.74
CA LYS A 239 -52.18 25.64 -18.68
C LYS A 239 -53.50 24.87 -18.73
N GLN A 240 -53.46 23.54 -18.57
CA GLN A 240 -54.64 22.69 -18.50
C GLN A 240 -55.34 22.78 -17.13
N GLY A 241 -54.56 22.89 -16.05
CA GLY A 241 -55.03 23.13 -14.69
C GLY A 241 -55.63 24.52 -14.49
N LYS A 242 -55.22 25.54 -15.27
CA LYS A 242 -55.81 26.88 -15.25
C LYS A 242 -57.22 26.96 -15.85
N LEU A 243 -57.60 25.98 -16.69
CA LEU A 243 -58.96 25.87 -17.21
C LEU A 243 -59.92 25.23 -16.19
N LEU A 244 -59.38 24.56 -15.17
CA LEU A 244 -60.14 23.78 -14.17
C LEU A 244 -60.16 24.42 -12.77
N THR A 245 -59.42 25.52 -12.56
CA THR A 245 -59.28 26.20 -11.26
C THR A 245 -60.05 27.53 -11.14
N ASP A 246 -60.86 27.91 -12.13
CA ASP A 246 -61.64 29.16 -12.08
C ASP A 246 -62.96 29.06 -11.28
N ILE A 247 -63.22 27.91 -10.65
CA ILE A 247 -64.37 27.72 -9.76
C ILE A 247 -63.84 27.40 -8.35
N GLY A 248 -63.62 28.42 -7.52
CA GLY A 248 -63.37 28.22 -6.09
C GLY A 248 -62.33 29.13 -5.44
N GLN A 249 -62.51 30.45 -5.56
CA GLN A 249 -61.72 31.42 -4.82
C GLN A 249 -62.17 31.49 -3.34
N LYS A 250 -61.37 30.96 -2.40
CA LYS A 250 -61.10 31.63 -1.10
C LYS A 250 -59.99 30.97 -0.27
N ARG A 251 -58.92 31.77 -0.09
CA ARG A 251 -57.99 31.85 1.06
C ARG A 251 -57.62 30.55 1.79
N ILE A 252 -56.40 30.05 1.55
CA ILE A 252 -55.44 29.72 2.63
C ILE A 252 -54.05 30.19 2.19
N VAL A 253 -53.45 31.01 3.04
CA VAL A 253 -52.13 31.62 2.93
C VAL A 253 -51.04 30.56 3.12
N ALA A 254 -49.93 30.78 2.41
CA ALA A 254 -48.69 30.02 2.37
C ALA A 254 -48.26 29.33 3.69
N ASP A 255 -48.18 28.00 3.65
CA ASP A 255 -47.16 27.21 4.36
C ASP A 255 -47.04 25.82 3.70
N ARG A 256 -46.10 25.65 2.75
CA ARG A 256 -45.87 24.35 2.07
C ARG A 256 -44.41 23.94 1.91
N ASP A 257 -43.46 24.68 2.48
CA ASP A 257 -42.02 24.39 2.27
C ASP A 257 -41.30 23.73 3.47
N GLY A 258 -41.95 23.64 4.65
CA GLY A 258 -41.30 23.07 5.85
C GLY A 258 -41.60 21.59 6.15
N SER A 259 -42.77 21.09 5.74
CA SER A 259 -43.28 19.79 6.23
C SER A 259 -42.61 18.57 5.59
N LEU A 260 -42.44 18.59 4.26
CA LEU A 260 -41.81 17.48 3.54
C LEU A 260 -40.32 17.34 3.87
N ILE A 261 -39.61 18.46 4.05
CA ILE A 261 -38.18 18.47 4.40
C ILE A 261 -37.95 17.88 5.80
N ASN A 262 -38.81 18.20 6.78
CA ASN A 262 -38.71 17.63 8.12
C ASN A 262 -39.05 16.13 8.18
N ILE A 263 -39.99 15.66 7.36
CA ILE A 263 -40.33 14.24 7.26
C ILE A 263 -39.17 13.45 6.63
N LEU A 264 -38.55 13.99 5.57
CA LEU A 264 -37.40 13.36 4.92
C LEU A 264 -36.19 13.35 5.86
N LYS A 265 -35.87 14.45 6.55
CA LYS A 265 -34.76 14.48 7.54
C LYS A 265 -34.97 13.48 8.69
N LYS A 266 -36.18 13.37 9.25
CA LYS A 266 -36.49 12.48 10.37
C LYS A 266 -36.47 10.99 9.99
N THR A 267 -36.86 10.66 8.75
CA THR A 267 -36.87 9.28 8.27
C THR A 267 -35.50 8.82 7.76
N TYR A 268 -34.73 9.69 7.11
CA TYR A 268 -33.37 9.35 6.71
C TYR A 268 -32.43 9.22 7.93
N MET A 269 -32.45 10.14 8.90
CA MET A 269 -31.56 10.03 10.08
C MET A 269 -31.82 8.76 10.93
N LYS A 270 -33.08 8.34 11.07
CA LYS A 270 -33.43 7.09 11.80
C LYS A 270 -32.94 5.81 11.11
N ARG A 271 -32.59 5.87 9.83
CA ARG A 271 -32.02 4.75 9.07
C ARG A 271 -30.49 4.72 9.09
N TRP A 272 -29.87 5.86 9.40
CA TRP A 272 -28.42 6.00 9.53
C TRP A 272 -27.93 5.76 10.97
N ILE A 273 -28.69 6.19 11.98
CA ILE A 273 -28.47 5.81 13.38
C ILE A 273 -29.16 4.46 13.59
N GLY A 274 -28.36 3.39 13.66
CA GLY A 274 -28.87 2.04 13.91
C GLY A 274 -29.85 2.03 15.09
N THR A 275 -30.97 1.33 14.92
CA THR A 275 -31.91 1.09 16.02
C THR A 275 -31.18 0.24 17.05
N VAL A 276 -30.59 0.88 18.05
CA VAL A 276 -30.13 0.20 19.26
C VAL A 276 -31.38 -0.41 19.88
N SER A 277 -31.38 -1.74 19.88
CA SER A 277 -32.42 -2.60 20.41
C SER A 277 -32.74 -2.21 21.84
N ASN A 278 -33.98 -1.80 22.10
CA ASN A 278 -34.57 -2.05 23.40
C ASN A 278 -34.96 -3.54 23.39
N GLU A 279 -34.20 -4.35 24.11
CA GLU A 279 -34.67 -5.63 24.61
C GLU A 279 -35.95 -5.39 25.41
N ASN A 280 -37.02 -6.10 25.06
CA ASN A 280 -38.01 -6.62 26.00
C ASN A 280 -39.00 -7.52 25.24
N GLY A 281 -38.90 -8.82 25.53
CA GLY A 281 -40.04 -9.68 25.85
C GLY A 281 -41.05 -10.05 24.77
N ALA A 282 -41.11 -11.37 24.53
CA ALA A 282 -42.31 -12.17 24.28
C ALA A 282 -42.84 -12.35 22.85
N GLU A 283 -42.59 -13.57 22.39
CA GLU A 283 -43.54 -14.51 21.76
C GLU A 283 -43.88 -14.47 20.26
N ALA A 284 -43.86 -15.71 19.76
CA ALA A 284 -44.68 -16.31 18.71
C ALA A 284 -44.22 -16.18 17.24
N ASP A 285 -43.85 -17.36 16.73
CA ASP A 285 -43.76 -17.73 15.32
C ASP A 285 -44.92 -17.18 14.46
N GLN A 286 -44.58 -16.64 13.29
CA GLN A 286 -45.19 -17.03 12.01
C GLN A 286 -44.55 -16.29 10.82
N ASN A 287 -44.37 -17.05 9.72
CA ASN A 287 -44.15 -16.62 8.34
C ASN A 287 -42.72 -16.45 7.81
N SER A 288 -42.11 -17.61 7.56
CA SER A 288 -41.01 -17.86 6.63
C SER A 288 -41.43 -17.72 5.15
N GLN A 289 -41.89 -16.55 4.70
CA GLN A 289 -42.07 -16.31 3.26
C GLN A 289 -41.91 -14.83 2.83
N GLY A 290 -41.33 -13.97 3.68
CA GLY A 290 -41.10 -12.53 3.37
C GLY A 290 -39.64 -12.09 3.33
N ASN A 291 -38.68 -12.92 3.77
CA ASN A 291 -37.33 -12.45 4.11
C ASN A 291 -36.28 -12.52 2.99
N ILE A 292 -36.60 -13.07 1.80
CA ILE A 292 -35.59 -13.20 0.73
C ILE A 292 -35.29 -11.85 0.06
N THR A 293 -36.29 -10.97 -0.09
CA THR A 293 -36.11 -9.63 -0.67
C THR A 293 -35.43 -8.69 0.32
N ASN A 294 -35.77 -8.76 1.61
CA ASN A 294 -35.18 -7.93 2.65
C ASN A 294 -33.71 -8.31 2.95
N ARG A 295 -33.37 -9.60 2.87
CA ARG A 295 -31.96 -10.06 3.00
C ARG A 295 -31.10 -9.62 1.81
N ARG A 296 -31.68 -9.56 0.61
CA ARG A 296 -30.99 -9.08 -0.61
C ARG A 296 -30.81 -7.55 -0.62
N SER A 297 -31.79 -6.79 -0.14
CA SER A 297 -31.65 -5.34 0.03
C SER A 297 -30.71 -4.97 1.17
N ASN A 298 -30.68 -5.75 2.25
CA ASN A 298 -29.69 -5.59 3.31
C ASN A 298 -28.29 -5.92 2.79
N TYR A 299 -28.08 -7.02 2.07
CA TYR A 299 -26.78 -7.30 1.43
C TYR A 299 -26.32 -6.20 0.47
N SER A 300 -27.23 -5.60 -0.32
CA SER A 300 -26.90 -4.48 -1.20
C SER A 300 -26.62 -3.18 -0.45
N MET A 301 -27.34 -2.92 0.65
CA MET A 301 -27.13 -1.76 1.51
C MET A 301 -25.86 -1.90 2.35
N ASP A 302 -25.58 -3.08 2.86
CA ASP A 302 -24.36 -3.45 3.57
C ASP A 302 -23.17 -3.44 2.63
N PHE A 303 -23.34 -3.84 1.36
CA PHE A 303 -22.32 -3.70 0.33
C PHE A 303 -22.06 -2.23 -0.03
N ALA A 304 -23.09 -1.38 -0.12
CA ALA A 304 -22.92 0.06 -0.32
C ALA A 304 -22.27 0.72 0.91
N ARG A 305 -22.67 0.35 2.12
CA ARG A 305 -22.08 0.78 3.39
C ARG A 305 -20.61 0.37 3.47
N MET A 306 -20.31 -0.89 3.16
CA MET A 306 -18.95 -1.41 3.12
C MET A 306 -18.12 -0.74 2.03
N LYS A 307 -18.71 -0.38 0.89
CA LYS A 307 -18.02 0.42 -0.15
C LYS A 307 -17.71 1.84 0.33
N ILE A 308 -18.63 2.48 1.05
CA ILE A 308 -18.42 3.80 1.63
C ILE A 308 -17.34 3.73 2.70
N GLU A 309 -17.43 2.78 3.63
CA GLU A 309 -16.42 2.56 4.67
C GLU A 309 -15.05 2.23 4.07
N ASN A 310 -14.99 1.37 3.05
CA ASN A 310 -13.73 1.07 2.36
C ASN A 310 -13.17 2.30 1.62
N ALA A 311 -14.03 3.13 1.01
CA ALA A 311 -13.61 4.39 0.41
C ALA A 311 -13.10 5.39 1.46
N THR A 312 -13.77 5.51 2.61
CA THR A 312 -13.36 6.36 3.74
C THR A 312 -12.06 5.86 4.37
N LEU A 313 -11.89 4.55 4.55
CA LEU A 313 -10.64 3.95 5.01
C LEU A 313 -9.51 4.20 4.02
N LYS A 314 -9.77 4.05 2.71
CA LYS A 314 -8.79 4.36 1.67
C LYS A 314 -8.39 5.84 1.68
N GLU A 315 -9.35 6.76 1.83
CA GLU A 315 -9.10 8.20 1.97
C GLU A 315 -8.29 8.52 3.23
N SER A 316 -8.57 7.85 4.35
CA SER A 316 -7.80 7.99 5.59
C SER A 316 -6.36 7.47 5.45
N LEU A 317 -6.18 6.36 4.72
CA LEU A 317 -4.87 5.76 4.47
C LEU A 317 -4.01 6.65 3.55
N GLU A 318 -4.61 7.20 2.48
CA GLU A 318 -3.94 8.15 1.59
C GLU A 318 -3.60 9.45 2.34
N SER A 319 -4.48 9.94 3.21
CA SER A 319 -4.22 11.08 4.09
C SER A 319 -3.08 10.82 5.08
N MET A 320 -3.00 9.61 5.65
CA MET A 320 -1.91 9.19 6.53
C MET A 320 -0.58 9.06 5.79
N GLU A 321 -0.59 8.62 4.52
CA GLU A 321 0.59 8.61 3.66
C GLU A 321 1.10 10.02 3.38
N HIS A 322 0.20 10.97 3.07
CA HIS A 322 0.54 12.38 2.93
C HIS A 322 1.12 12.98 4.22
N LEU A 323 0.57 12.62 5.37
CA LEU A 323 1.04 13.08 6.67
C LEU A 323 2.43 12.52 6.99
N THR A 324 2.65 11.23 6.75
CA THR A 324 3.96 10.56 6.91
C THR A 324 5.01 11.16 5.98
N SER A 325 4.63 11.49 4.74
CA SER A 325 5.49 12.20 3.78
C SER A 325 5.85 13.61 4.28
N SER A 326 4.89 14.32 4.89
CA SER A 326 5.10 15.64 5.49
C SER A 326 6.07 15.58 6.67
N VAL A 327 5.96 14.58 7.55
CA VAL A 327 6.93 14.31 8.63
C VAL A 327 8.34 14.07 8.08
N ARG A 328 8.47 13.25 7.03
CA ARG A 328 9.77 13.00 6.37
C ARG A 328 10.34 14.28 5.74
N ARG A 329 9.51 15.09 5.09
CA ARG A 329 9.91 16.38 4.51
C ARG A 329 10.39 17.35 5.59
N LEU A 330 9.66 17.47 6.70
CA LEU A 330 10.04 18.31 7.83
C LEU A 330 11.35 17.85 8.47
N ARG A 331 11.56 16.54 8.62
CA ARG A 331 12.84 15.98 9.07
C ARG A 331 14.00 16.38 8.15
N LEU A 332 13.81 16.28 6.84
CA LEU A 332 14.83 16.68 5.86
C LEU A 332 15.08 18.20 5.88
N ALA A 333 14.04 19.01 6.04
CA ALA A 333 14.16 20.46 6.16
C ALA A 333 14.95 20.84 7.43
N LEU A 334 14.67 20.19 8.55
CA LEU A 334 15.39 20.37 9.82
C LEU A 334 16.85 19.94 9.70
N LEU A 335 17.14 18.85 8.99
CA LEU A 335 18.51 18.42 8.69
C LEU A 335 19.26 19.45 7.84
N LYS A 336 18.60 20.05 6.83
CA LYS A 336 19.20 21.14 6.04
C LYS A 336 19.52 22.35 6.90
N VAL A 337 18.59 22.78 7.76
CA VAL A 337 18.82 23.87 8.72
C VAL A 337 20.00 23.53 9.64
N LYS A 338 20.09 22.31 10.16
CA LYS A 338 21.22 21.87 10.99
C LYS A 338 22.56 21.92 10.23
N VAL A 339 22.61 21.53 8.96
CA VAL A 339 23.83 21.63 8.13
C VAL A 339 24.19 23.09 7.87
N SER A 340 23.20 23.95 7.65
CA SER A 340 23.40 25.40 7.53
C SER A 340 23.84 26.05 8.84
N VAL A 341 23.47 25.53 10.03
CA VAL A 341 24.02 26.00 11.32
C VAL A 341 25.54 25.81 11.41
N ALA A 342 26.09 24.78 10.75
CA ALA A 342 27.52 24.49 10.75
C ALA A 342 28.33 25.36 9.77
N SER A 343 27.65 26.12 8.90
CA SER A 343 28.23 27.09 7.97
C SER A 343 27.80 28.48 8.42
N GLU A 344 28.71 29.44 8.58
CA GLU A 344 28.48 30.70 9.31
C GLU A 344 27.50 31.70 8.66
N ASP A 345 26.79 31.29 7.61
CA ASP A 345 26.05 32.17 6.71
C ASP A 345 24.56 32.32 7.10
N THR A 346 24.14 33.56 7.37
CA THR A 346 22.76 34.06 7.50
C THR A 346 21.90 33.47 8.65
N ALA A 347 22.10 34.01 9.86
CA ALA A 347 21.32 33.62 11.06
C ALA A 347 19.82 33.96 10.99
N ALA A 348 19.41 35.04 10.31
CA ALA A 348 18.01 35.51 10.30
C ALA A 348 17.05 34.59 9.52
N GLY A 349 17.42 34.20 8.29
CA GLY A 349 16.60 33.29 7.47
C GLY A 349 16.51 31.88 8.06
N MET A 350 17.48 31.49 8.88
CA MET A 350 17.49 30.21 9.59
C MET A 350 16.46 30.15 10.71
N PHE A 351 16.32 31.23 11.51
CA PHE A 351 15.30 31.30 12.56
C PHE A 351 13.88 31.30 11.98
N GLU A 352 13.67 31.99 10.85
CA GLU A 352 12.41 31.98 10.12
C GLU A 352 12.10 30.58 9.54
N ALA A 353 13.08 29.92 8.93
CA ALA A 353 12.92 28.53 8.45
C ALA A 353 12.58 27.56 9.58
N LEU A 354 13.16 27.75 10.76
CA LEU A 354 12.90 26.92 11.94
C LEU A 354 11.51 27.16 12.54
N ASP A 355 11.05 28.41 12.56
CA ASP A 355 9.69 28.77 13.00
C ASP A 355 8.62 28.22 12.03
N ASN A 356 8.91 28.28 10.72
CA ASN A 356 8.09 27.64 9.68
C ASN A 356 8.02 26.11 9.87
N ILE A 357 9.13 25.45 10.21
CA ILE A 357 9.15 24.02 10.51
C ILE A 357 8.31 23.70 11.75
N VAL A 358 8.39 24.51 12.81
CA VAL A 358 7.62 24.30 14.05
C VAL A 358 6.13 24.54 13.84
N THR A 359 5.74 25.58 13.10
CA THR A 359 4.33 25.87 12.80
C THR A 359 3.72 24.78 11.93
N GLU A 360 4.45 24.31 10.91
CA GLU A 360 4.00 23.20 10.07
C GLU A 360 3.95 21.87 10.85
N ALA A 361 4.93 21.58 11.71
CA ALA A 361 4.91 20.40 12.57
C ALA A 361 3.71 20.41 13.54
N LYS A 362 3.31 21.58 14.06
CA LYS A 362 2.08 21.72 14.86
C LYS A 362 0.82 21.44 14.05
N LEU A 363 0.76 21.87 12.79
CA LEU A 363 -0.36 21.54 11.89
C LEU A 363 -0.43 20.03 11.61
N VAL A 364 0.71 19.39 11.37
CA VAL A 364 0.84 17.94 11.21
C VAL A 364 0.38 17.22 12.49
N LYS A 365 0.73 17.72 13.67
CA LYS A 365 0.31 17.16 14.97
C LYS A 365 -1.23 17.22 15.13
N THR A 366 -1.84 18.35 14.81
CA THR A 366 -3.30 18.52 14.85
C THR A 366 -4.00 17.63 13.83
N ALA A 367 -3.45 17.54 12.61
CA ALA A 367 -3.97 16.66 11.57
C ALA A 367 -3.92 15.19 12.03
N LEU A 368 -2.78 14.74 12.57
CA LEU A 368 -2.64 13.37 13.10
C LEU A 368 -3.70 13.07 14.16
N GLY A 369 -3.97 14.01 15.08
CA GLY A 369 -5.03 13.86 16.08
C GLY A 369 -6.45 13.74 15.50
N SER A 370 -6.71 14.36 14.33
CA SER A 370 -8.03 14.31 13.68
C SER A 370 -8.28 13.12 12.75
N PHE A 371 -7.21 12.45 12.28
CA PHE A 371 -7.30 11.35 11.31
C PHE A 371 -7.22 9.95 11.94
N LEU A 372 -7.09 9.87 13.25
CA LEU A 372 -6.99 8.60 13.95
C LEU A 372 -8.39 8.04 14.22
N PRO A 373 -8.73 6.84 13.72
CA PRO A 373 -9.95 6.18 14.13
C PRO A 373 -9.83 5.84 15.63
N VAL A 374 -10.71 6.43 16.44
CA VAL A 374 -10.98 5.94 17.79
C VAL A 374 -11.53 4.52 17.61
N SER A 375 -10.79 3.53 18.12
CA SER A 375 -11.12 2.10 18.20
C SER A 375 -10.52 1.20 17.13
N TRP A 376 -9.27 0.79 17.34
CA TRP A 376 -8.86 -0.60 17.09
C TRP A 376 -8.45 -1.20 18.45
N SER A 377 -9.42 -1.61 19.26
CA SER A 377 -9.11 -2.45 20.42
C SER A 377 -8.81 -3.86 19.91
N ALA A 378 -7.52 -4.16 19.73
CA ALA A 378 -7.07 -5.54 19.75
C ALA A 378 -7.19 -6.03 21.20
N GLU A 379 -8.34 -6.60 21.52
CA GLU A 379 -8.58 -7.36 22.74
C GLU A 379 -7.68 -8.61 22.68
N ALA A 380 -6.43 -8.45 23.12
CA ALA A 380 -5.53 -9.56 23.38
C ALA A 380 -5.95 -10.15 24.73
N ASP A 381 -6.89 -11.08 24.66
CA ASP A 381 -7.16 -12.03 25.74
C ASP A 381 -5.88 -12.84 26.01
N VAL A 382 -5.12 -12.41 27.03
CA VAL A 382 -4.03 -13.19 27.62
C VAL A 382 -4.38 -13.37 29.08
N GLY A 383 -5.02 -14.50 29.36
CA GLY A 383 -5.17 -15.00 30.72
C GLY A 383 -3.83 -15.40 31.34
N SER A 384 -3.86 -15.48 32.68
CA SER A 384 -2.83 -16.00 33.61
C SER A 384 -1.75 -14.97 34.02
N LEU A 385 -1.30 -14.83 35.27
CA LEU A 385 -1.66 -15.27 36.63
C LEU A 385 -0.56 -14.65 37.53
N GLY A 386 -0.92 -14.16 38.72
CA GLY A 386 0.00 -13.77 39.80
C GLY A 386 0.53 -12.33 39.64
N GLU A 387 0.67 -11.50 40.66
CA GLU A 387 0.65 -11.70 42.10
C GLU A 387 0.36 -10.33 42.75
N ARG A 388 -0.25 -10.38 43.91
CA ARG A 388 -0.78 -9.28 44.70
C ARG A 388 0.36 -8.38 45.22
N PHE A 389 0.28 -7.07 44.97
CA PHE A 389 0.75 -6.07 45.93
C PHE A 389 -0.23 -4.89 45.96
N ASP A 390 -0.66 -4.61 47.18
CA ASP A 390 -1.62 -3.60 47.59
C ASP A 390 -0.79 -2.45 48.18
N GLU A 391 -0.76 -1.28 47.54
CA GLU A 391 -0.46 -0.01 48.22
C GLU A 391 -1.07 1.19 47.46
N MET A 392 -2.26 1.52 47.93
CA MET A 392 -2.97 2.80 47.98
C MET A 392 -2.11 4.07 47.84
N VAL A 393 -2.32 4.87 46.78
CA VAL A 393 -2.42 6.34 46.88
C VAL A 393 -3.40 6.85 45.82
N ASP A 394 -4.46 7.47 46.33
CA ASP A 394 -5.46 8.30 45.68
C ASP A 394 -4.85 9.63 45.22
N ASP A 395 -4.96 9.97 43.94
CA ASP A 395 -5.19 11.37 43.53
C ASP A 395 -5.95 11.41 42.21
N GLY A 396 -7.02 12.20 42.23
CA GLY A 396 -8.03 12.27 41.20
C GLY A 396 -7.51 12.94 39.94
N GLY A 397 -7.67 12.24 38.82
CA GLY A 397 -7.73 12.83 37.51
C GLY A 397 -8.43 11.84 36.59
N ASP A 398 -9.61 12.22 36.08
CA ASP A 398 -10.31 11.53 34.99
C ASP A 398 -9.35 11.44 33.78
N SER A 399 -8.50 10.41 33.78
CA SER A 399 -7.82 9.98 32.59
C SER A 399 -8.86 9.17 31.84
N SER A 400 -9.59 9.84 30.94
CA SER A 400 -10.19 9.17 29.79
C SER A 400 -9.02 8.56 29.01
N GLY A 401 -8.60 7.37 29.47
CA GLY A 401 -7.55 6.56 28.87
C GLY A 401 -8.04 6.03 27.54
N GLU A 402 -8.14 6.94 26.57
CA GLU A 402 -8.15 6.60 25.17
C GLU A 402 -6.82 5.86 24.96
N LYS A 403 -6.88 4.52 24.94
CA LYS A 403 -5.73 3.68 24.59
C LYS A 403 -5.39 4.01 23.14
N VAL A 404 -4.50 4.98 22.97
CA VAL A 404 -3.95 5.37 21.67
C VAL A 404 -3.22 4.16 21.12
N ASP A 405 -3.59 3.72 19.92
CA ASP A 405 -2.94 2.61 19.22
C ASP A 405 -1.41 2.85 19.11
N PHE A 406 -0.61 1.79 19.22
CA PHE A 406 0.86 1.86 19.21
C PHE A 406 1.40 2.54 17.94
N VAL A 407 0.72 2.35 16.81
CA VAL A 407 1.07 2.98 15.52
C VAL A 407 0.84 4.50 15.56
N SER A 408 -0.26 4.91 16.20
CA SER A 408 -0.67 6.29 16.38
C SER A 408 0.23 7.04 17.37
N ALA A 409 0.64 6.34 18.45
CA ALA A 409 1.61 6.83 19.41
C ALA A 409 2.96 7.14 18.76
N ALA A 410 3.45 6.24 17.90
CA ALA A 410 4.71 6.45 17.17
C ALA A 410 4.65 7.66 16.22
N GLY A 411 3.51 7.87 15.55
CA GLY A 411 3.30 9.05 14.68
C GLY A 411 3.37 10.37 15.45
N PHE A 412 2.74 10.41 16.62
CA PHE A 412 2.72 11.59 17.48
C PHE A 412 4.10 11.87 18.09
N GLU A 413 4.78 10.82 18.56
CA GLU A 413 6.15 10.88 19.09
C GLU A 413 7.14 11.43 18.05
N MET A 414 7.05 10.99 16.79
CA MET A 414 7.92 11.51 15.72
C MET A 414 7.75 13.01 15.48
N VAL A 415 6.52 13.54 15.56
CA VAL A 415 6.25 14.97 15.38
C VAL A 415 6.71 15.77 16.60
N GLU A 416 6.53 15.24 17.81
CA GLU A 416 7.02 15.87 19.04
C GLU A 416 8.55 15.93 19.08
N LEU A 417 9.24 14.87 18.67
CA LEU A 417 10.69 14.86 18.52
C LEU A 417 11.18 15.89 17.50
N LEU A 418 10.45 16.10 16.40
CA LEU A 418 10.77 17.14 15.42
C LEU A 418 10.63 18.55 15.99
N ILE A 419 9.56 18.81 16.74
CA ILE A 419 9.35 20.11 17.41
C ILE A 419 10.44 20.34 18.46
N LEU A 420 10.77 19.33 19.26
CA LEU A 420 11.82 19.41 20.27
C LEU A 420 13.19 19.65 19.64
N ALA A 421 13.54 18.90 18.59
CA ALA A 421 14.80 19.09 17.86
C ALA A 421 14.91 20.49 17.25
N ALA A 422 13.79 21.02 16.73
CA ALA A 422 13.76 22.39 16.21
C ALA A 422 13.99 23.43 17.32
N GLN A 423 13.37 23.26 18.49
CA GLN A 423 13.58 24.14 19.63
C GLN A 423 15.02 24.08 20.17
N ILE A 424 15.61 22.89 20.27
CA ILE A 424 17.02 22.73 20.69
C ILE A 424 17.97 23.45 19.72
N LEU A 425 17.73 23.35 18.40
CA LEU A 425 18.52 24.08 17.40
C LEU A 425 18.35 25.60 17.52
N LYS A 426 17.14 26.07 17.87
CA LYS A 426 16.84 27.47 18.14
C LYS A 426 17.64 27.97 19.34
N ASP A 427 17.63 27.20 20.43
CA ASP A 427 18.26 27.54 21.70
C ASP A 427 19.79 27.46 21.66
N ALA A 428 20.35 26.54 20.86
CA ALA A 428 21.79 26.44 20.65
C ALA A 428 22.36 27.70 19.98
N LYS A 429 21.63 28.30 19.03
CA LYS A 429 22.08 29.51 18.33
C LYS A 429 21.85 30.79 19.14
N THR A 430 20.78 30.87 19.93
CA THR A 430 20.58 32.02 20.83
C THR A 430 21.65 32.05 21.91
N LYS A 431 21.99 30.91 22.55
CA LYS A 431 23.09 30.84 23.53
C LYS A 431 24.48 31.09 22.92
N GLY A 432 24.74 30.64 21.69
CA GLY A 432 25.99 30.95 20.98
C GLY A 432 26.14 32.42 20.56
N GLY A 433 25.05 33.19 20.50
CA GLY A 433 25.08 34.63 20.27
C GLY A 433 25.37 35.47 21.52
N PHE A 434 24.98 34.98 22.71
CA PHE A 434 25.22 35.69 23.97
C PHE A 434 26.65 35.56 24.50
N SER A 435 27.46 34.62 23.97
CA SER A 435 28.86 34.45 24.38
C SER A 435 29.83 35.50 23.80
N ASN A 436 29.42 36.25 22.77
CA ASN A 436 30.26 37.25 22.09
C ASN A 436 29.92 38.71 22.44
N ALA A 437 29.10 38.96 23.47
CA ALA A 437 28.75 40.31 23.92
C ALA A 437 29.28 40.66 25.32
N ALA A 438 30.19 39.84 25.87
CA ALA A 438 30.84 40.10 27.16
C ALA A 438 32.34 39.77 27.10
N VAL A 439 33.07 40.47 26.23
CA VAL A 439 34.49 40.81 26.41
C VAL A 439 34.71 42.23 25.90
#